data_AF-A0AB73U4A8-F1
#
_entry.id   AF-A0AB73U4A8-F1
#
_cell.length_a   1.000
_cell.length_b   1.000
_cell.length_c   1.000
_cell.angle_alpha   90.00
_cell.angle_beta   90.00
_cell.angle_gamma   90.00
#
_symmetry.space_group_name_H-M   'P 1'
#
loop_
_entity.id
_entity.type
_entity.pdbx_description
1 polymer ?
#
loop_
_entity_poly.entity_id
_entity_poly.type
_entity_poly.pdbx_seq_one_letter_code
_entity_poly.pdbx_strand_id
1 'polypeptide(L)'
;MFEPSDVAYLSSEAGSTDLARASAYTFSAGTLVADTAALRTEFGDRAAVLAQTVQLRRKAAAKLGDVQDWLFTDDALQQATPAAVARHRAERLADRVVHDVTCSVGAELAALDGVAATVIGSDIDPVRTAMARHNIGRRVLICQADALAPSSRADVVIADPGRRSGGRRRFDPSAYSPPLDLVLRTYADRDLVVKCAPGLDFTDLREQTGFGGEIEVVSLDGGVREACLWSAGLARARRRATVLSTAGDGFQLTDADPDDCALAEAGEWIIDPDGAVVRAGLVRQYAARHGLWQLDPRIAYLSGDSVPAGVQGYRVLDALAYSEKRLRQALAARDCGSVEITVRGVDVDPAVLRTRMKLRGGVALSVVITRIGSDARAFVCAARSPGGTRTPGPRSA
;
A
#
# COMPACT_ATOMS: atom_id res chain seq x y z
N MET A 1 7.10 14.77 -21.85
CA MET A 1 6.39 15.10 -20.59
C MET A 1 5.12 15.81 -21.00
N PHE A 2 3.99 15.57 -20.34
CA PHE A 2 2.74 16.25 -20.70
C PHE A 2 2.88 17.76 -20.47
N GLU A 3 2.33 18.54 -21.39
CA GLU A 3 2.17 19.98 -21.26
C GLU A 3 0.69 20.37 -21.05
N PRO A 4 0.38 21.58 -20.55
CA PRO A 4 -1.01 22.03 -20.45
C PRO A 4 -1.75 22.02 -21.79
N SER A 5 -1.05 22.26 -22.90
CA SER A 5 -1.57 22.21 -24.26
C SER A 5 -2.00 20.79 -24.67
N ASP A 6 -1.29 19.77 -24.19
CA ASP A 6 -1.65 18.36 -24.40
C ASP A 6 -2.94 18.01 -23.66
N VAL A 7 -3.06 18.43 -22.40
CA VAL A 7 -4.28 18.19 -21.61
C VAL A 7 -5.48 18.89 -22.25
N ALA A 8 -5.31 20.14 -22.71
CA ALA A 8 -6.36 20.87 -23.42
C ALA A 8 -6.81 20.15 -24.70
N TYR A 9 -5.87 19.63 -25.49
CA TYR A 9 -6.18 18.83 -26.67
C TYR A 9 -6.93 17.54 -26.30
N LEU A 10 -6.41 16.75 -25.35
CA LEU A 10 -7.01 15.47 -24.94
C LEU A 10 -8.39 15.62 -24.29
N SER A 11 -8.64 16.77 -23.67
CA SER A 11 -9.95 17.10 -23.07
C SER A 11 -10.95 17.67 -24.09
N SER A 12 -10.53 17.92 -25.33
CA SER A 12 -11.40 18.43 -26.40
C SER A 12 -12.17 17.29 -27.09
N GLU A 13 -13.20 17.65 -27.86
CA GLU A 13 -13.96 16.68 -28.69
C GLU A 13 -13.05 15.99 -29.72
N ALA A 14 -12.13 16.74 -30.35
CA ALA A 14 -11.16 16.19 -31.29
C ALA A 14 -10.22 15.20 -30.60
N GLY A 15 -9.63 15.57 -29.46
CA GLY A 15 -8.75 14.68 -28.71
C GLY A 15 -9.46 13.45 -28.16
N SER A 16 -10.72 13.57 -27.75
CA SER A 16 -11.54 12.43 -27.32
C SER A 16 -11.82 11.46 -28.47
N THR A 17 -12.11 11.99 -29.66
CA THR A 17 -12.29 11.19 -30.89
C THR A 17 -11.00 10.47 -31.29
N ASP A 18 -9.87 11.18 -31.24
CA ASP A 18 -8.56 10.62 -31.56
C ASP A 18 -8.12 9.57 -30.52
N LEU A 19 -8.43 9.78 -29.23
CA LEU A 19 -8.21 8.77 -28.19
C LEU A 19 -9.05 7.51 -28.42
N ALA A 20 -10.31 7.65 -28.83
CA ALA A 20 -11.16 6.51 -29.16
C ALA A 20 -10.54 5.69 -30.32
N ARG A 21 -10.05 6.35 -31.36
CA ARG A 21 -9.33 5.68 -32.47
C ARG A 21 -8.01 5.06 -32.01
N ALA A 22 -7.20 5.80 -31.26
CA ALA A 22 -5.93 5.31 -30.72
C ALA A 22 -6.12 4.13 -29.74
N SER A 23 -7.28 4.00 -29.11
CA SER A 23 -7.58 2.89 -28.20
C SER A 23 -7.73 1.54 -28.91
N ALA A 24 -7.90 1.53 -30.24
CA ALA A 24 -7.95 0.30 -31.04
C ALA A 24 -6.57 -0.38 -31.18
N TYR A 25 -5.47 0.34 -30.94
CA TYR A 25 -4.12 -0.22 -30.97
C TYR A 25 -3.79 -1.02 -29.70
N THR A 26 -3.00 -2.09 -29.82
CA THR A 26 -2.77 -3.03 -28.72
C THR A 26 -1.64 -2.57 -27.80
N PHE A 27 -0.55 -2.05 -28.36
CA PHE A 27 0.69 -1.69 -27.67
C PHE A 27 1.27 -2.84 -26.82
N SER A 28 1.16 -4.08 -27.31
CA SER A 28 1.80 -5.24 -26.68
C SER A 28 3.27 -5.34 -27.07
N ALA A 29 4.06 -6.15 -26.35
CA ALA A 29 5.47 -6.37 -26.69
C ALA A 29 5.68 -6.80 -28.16
N GLY A 30 4.74 -7.56 -28.75
CA GLY A 30 4.81 -8.02 -30.15
C GLY A 30 4.30 -7.01 -31.19
N THR A 31 3.59 -5.96 -30.78
CA THR A 31 2.96 -4.99 -31.71
C THR A 31 3.47 -3.56 -31.53
N LEU A 32 4.20 -3.27 -30.44
CA LEU A 32 4.58 -1.92 -30.03
C LEU A 32 5.19 -1.07 -31.15
N VAL A 33 6.12 -1.63 -31.93
CA VAL A 33 6.79 -0.91 -33.02
C VAL A 33 5.82 -0.61 -34.16
N ALA A 34 5.03 -1.59 -34.59
CA ALA A 34 4.06 -1.45 -35.67
C ALA A 34 2.95 -0.47 -35.29
N ASP A 35 2.39 -0.61 -34.08
CA ASP A 35 1.36 0.27 -33.55
C ASP A 35 1.86 1.71 -33.42
N THR A 36 3.08 1.91 -32.92
CA THR A 36 3.68 3.25 -32.82
C THR A 36 3.91 3.89 -34.19
N ALA A 37 4.34 3.11 -35.18
CA ALA A 37 4.55 3.61 -36.54
C ALA A 37 3.22 4.01 -37.20
N ALA A 38 2.20 3.14 -37.11
CA ALA A 38 0.87 3.42 -37.65
C ALA A 38 0.23 4.64 -36.99
N LEU A 39 0.33 4.76 -35.66
CA LEU A 39 -0.19 5.90 -34.92
C LEU A 39 0.49 7.22 -35.33
N ARG A 40 1.81 7.20 -35.59
CA ARG A 40 2.54 8.37 -36.12
C ARG A 40 2.07 8.78 -37.51
N THR A 41 1.78 7.82 -38.38
CA THR A 41 1.22 8.12 -39.71
C THR A 41 -0.16 8.77 -39.61
N GLU A 42 -0.99 8.33 -38.67
CA GLU A 42 -2.37 8.81 -38.52
C GLU A 42 -2.48 10.14 -37.77
N PHE A 43 -1.70 10.33 -36.71
CA PHE A 43 -1.86 11.45 -35.77
C PHE A 43 -0.66 12.40 -35.71
N GLY A 44 0.40 12.15 -36.49
CA GLY A 44 1.59 12.98 -36.55
C GLY A 44 2.20 13.22 -35.16
N ASP A 45 2.40 14.49 -34.82
CA ASP A 45 3.02 14.91 -33.56
C ASP A 45 2.21 14.54 -32.31
N ARG A 46 0.90 14.26 -32.45
CA ARG A 46 0.02 13.85 -31.34
C ARG A 46 0.11 12.35 -31.01
N ALA A 47 0.75 11.55 -31.86
CA ALA A 47 0.82 10.11 -31.65
C ALA A 47 1.43 9.72 -30.29
N ALA A 48 2.49 10.40 -29.85
CA ALA A 48 3.15 10.07 -28.59
C ALA A 48 2.23 10.26 -27.37
N VAL A 49 1.50 11.38 -27.32
CA VAL A 49 0.62 11.69 -26.19
C VAL A 49 -0.63 10.80 -26.17
N LEU A 50 -1.18 10.46 -27.35
CA LEU A 50 -2.29 9.52 -27.49
C LEU A 50 -1.89 8.12 -27.03
N ALA A 51 -0.76 7.59 -27.52
CA ALA A 51 -0.23 6.28 -27.12
C ALA A 51 -0.01 6.21 -25.60
N GLN A 52 0.65 7.23 -25.04
CA GLN A 52 0.91 7.31 -23.61
C GLN A 52 -0.40 7.31 -22.81
N THR A 53 -1.39 8.11 -23.21
CA THR A 53 -2.69 8.20 -22.53
C THR A 53 -3.45 6.87 -22.56
N VAL A 54 -3.49 6.19 -23.71
CA VAL A 54 -4.13 4.87 -23.86
C VAL A 54 -3.47 3.84 -22.93
N GLN A 55 -2.13 3.79 -22.90
CA GLN A 55 -1.40 2.87 -22.03
C GLN A 55 -1.64 3.16 -20.55
N LEU A 56 -1.68 4.44 -20.15
CA LEU A 56 -1.94 4.84 -18.77
C LEU A 56 -3.36 4.48 -18.31
N ARG A 57 -4.38 4.75 -19.14
CA ARG A 57 -5.77 4.36 -18.86
C ARG A 57 -5.91 2.85 -18.61
N ARG A 58 -5.26 2.03 -19.43
CA ARG A 58 -5.24 0.56 -19.27
C ARG A 58 -4.60 0.13 -17.96
N LYS A 59 -3.46 0.74 -17.59
CA LYS A 59 -2.79 0.47 -16.30
C LYS A 59 -3.64 0.93 -15.10
N ALA A 60 -4.41 2.00 -15.26
CA ALA A 60 -5.19 2.61 -14.18
C ALA A 60 -6.40 1.76 -13.75
N ALA A 61 -7.03 1.05 -14.68
CA ALA A 61 -8.26 0.29 -14.43
C ALA A 61 -8.16 -0.66 -13.24
N ALA A 62 -7.05 -1.43 -13.13
CA ALA A 62 -6.86 -2.39 -12.04
C ALA A 62 -6.71 -1.72 -10.66
N LYS A 63 -6.27 -0.45 -10.62
CA LYS A 63 -5.92 0.27 -9.39
C LYS A 63 -7.02 1.23 -8.93
N LEU A 64 -7.68 1.89 -9.90
CA LEU A 64 -8.62 2.98 -9.67
C LEU A 64 -10.07 2.65 -10.09
N GLY A 65 -10.30 1.54 -10.81
CA GLY A 65 -11.62 1.12 -11.26
C GLY A 65 -12.06 1.81 -12.55
N ASP A 66 -13.27 2.36 -12.55
CA ASP A 66 -13.93 3.02 -13.69
C ASP A 66 -13.33 4.41 -13.97
N VAL A 67 -12.18 4.42 -14.67
CA VAL A 67 -11.41 5.63 -15.00
C VAL A 67 -10.96 5.65 -16.47
N GLN A 68 -11.68 4.97 -17.37
CA GLN A 68 -11.27 4.87 -18.79
C GLN A 68 -11.16 6.21 -19.52
N ASP A 69 -11.86 7.25 -19.03
CA ASP A 69 -11.84 8.58 -19.64
C ASP A 69 -10.89 9.55 -18.95
N TRP A 70 -10.20 9.10 -17.90
CA TRP A 70 -9.29 9.93 -17.15
C TRP A 70 -7.96 10.17 -17.88
N LEU A 71 -7.34 11.30 -17.56
CA LEU A 71 -6.00 11.68 -17.97
C LEU A 71 -5.04 11.54 -16.79
N PHE A 72 -3.85 11.04 -17.08
CA PHE A 72 -2.81 10.79 -16.09
C PHE A 72 -1.45 11.20 -16.64
N THR A 73 -0.54 11.61 -15.76
CA THR A 73 0.89 11.44 -16.00
C THR A 73 1.32 10.07 -15.47
N ASP A 74 2.45 9.54 -15.96
CA ASP A 74 2.96 8.25 -15.46
C ASP A 74 3.26 8.33 -13.95
N ASP A 75 3.92 9.40 -13.51
CA ASP A 75 4.22 9.66 -12.09
C ASP A 75 2.94 9.72 -11.24
N ALA A 76 1.92 10.45 -11.69
CA ALA A 76 0.67 10.57 -10.94
C ALA A 76 -0.06 9.21 -10.83
N LEU A 77 -0.06 8.40 -11.88
CA LEU A 77 -0.67 7.08 -11.84
C LEU A 77 0.10 6.12 -10.92
N GLN A 78 1.43 6.13 -10.98
CA GLN A 78 2.28 5.34 -10.09
C GLN A 78 2.03 5.70 -8.63
N GLN A 79 1.91 7.00 -8.32
CA GLN A 79 1.69 7.53 -6.98
C GLN A 79 0.24 7.46 -6.48
N ALA A 80 -0.74 7.33 -7.38
CA ALA A 80 -2.16 7.33 -6.99
C ALA A 80 -2.46 6.30 -5.90
N THR A 81 -3.36 6.61 -4.98
CA THR A 81 -3.83 5.64 -3.99
C THR A 81 -4.85 4.70 -4.64
N PRO A 82 -4.81 3.37 -4.39
CA PRO A 82 -5.87 2.47 -4.85
C PRO A 82 -7.25 2.93 -4.38
N ALA A 83 -8.26 2.83 -5.25
CA ALA A 83 -9.58 3.43 -4.98
C ALA A 83 -10.24 2.92 -3.68
N ALA A 84 -10.07 1.64 -3.34
CA ALA A 84 -10.59 1.08 -2.09
C ALA A 84 -9.98 1.73 -0.84
N VAL A 85 -8.68 2.07 -0.89
CA VAL A 85 -7.96 2.71 0.22
C VAL A 85 -8.38 4.17 0.36
N ALA A 86 -8.50 4.90 -0.75
CA ALA A 86 -8.99 6.28 -0.75
C ALA A 86 -10.45 6.36 -0.25
N ARG A 87 -11.32 5.41 -0.65
CA ARG A 87 -12.71 5.34 -0.18
C ARG A 87 -12.82 5.11 1.33
N HIS A 88 -12.04 4.18 1.87
CA HIS A 88 -11.97 3.94 3.31
C HIS A 88 -11.63 5.23 4.09
N ARG A 89 -10.70 6.04 3.56
CA ARG A 89 -10.39 7.36 4.14
C ARG A 89 -11.55 8.34 4.02
N ALA A 90 -12.15 8.44 2.83
CA ALA A 90 -13.24 9.36 2.55
C ALA A 90 -14.45 9.10 3.47
N GLU A 91 -14.79 7.84 3.75
CA GLU A 91 -15.87 7.47 4.68
C GLU A 91 -15.67 8.05 6.09
N ARG A 92 -14.43 8.17 6.56
CA ARG A 92 -14.13 8.81 7.85
C ARG A 92 -14.31 10.33 7.82
N LEU A 93 -14.33 10.93 6.63
CA LEU A 93 -14.49 12.36 6.37
C LEU A 93 -15.88 12.72 5.84
N ALA A 94 -16.86 11.82 5.98
CA ALA A 94 -18.24 12.06 5.58
C ALA A 94 -18.79 13.37 6.17
N ASP A 95 -19.57 14.09 5.35
CA ASP A 95 -20.22 15.35 5.71
C ASP A 95 -19.29 16.52 6.11
N ARG A 96 -17.96 16.40 5.91
CA ARG A 96 -17.00 17.48 6.16
C ARG A 96 -16.79 18.37 4.93
N VAL A 97 -16.32 19.61 5.13
CA VAL A 97 -15.70 20.39 4.05
C VAL A 97 -14.22 20.02 3.99
N VAL A 98 -13.81 19.37 2.90
CA VAL A 98 -12.46 18.80 2.75
C VAL A 98 -11.70 19.49 1.63
N HIS A 99 -10.43 19.82 1.89
CA HIS A 99 -9.50 20.29 0.86
C HIS A 99 -8.29 19.37 0.77
N ASP A 100 -8.12 18.67 -0.35
CA ASP A 100 -6.85 18.02 -0.70
C ASP A 100 -5.91 19.05 -1.35
N VAL A 101 -4.90 19.49 -0.60
CA VAL A 101 -3.98 20.55 -1.02
C VAL A 101 -2.85 20.05 -1.92
N THR A 102 -2.86 18.75 -2.23
CA THR A 102 -1.92 18.04 -3.12
C THR A 102 -2.68 17.09 -4.04
N CYS A 103 -3.81 17.56 -4.58
CA CYS A 103 -4.82 16.69 -5.18
C CYS A 103 -4.35 15.95 -6.44
N SER A 104 -3.23 16.36 -7.03
CA SER A 104 -2.66 15.76 -8.23
C SER A 104 -3.74 15.68 -9.33
N VAL A 105 -3.89 14.53 -9.98
CA VAL A 105 -4.88 14.26 -11.03
C VAL A 105 -6.29 13.95 -10.49
N GLY A 106 -6.53 14.10 -9.18
CA GLY A 106 -7.86 14.02 -8.58
C GLY A 106 -8.28 12.66 -8.01
N ALA A 107 -7.37 11.70 -7.88
CA ALA A 107 -7.72 10.35 -7.40
C ALA A 107 -8.37 10.33 -6.00
N GLU A 108 -7.87 11.13 -5.06
CA GLU A 108 -8.47 11.28 -3.72
C GLU A 108 -9.79 12.06 -3.80
N LEU A 109 -9.86 13.10 -4.64
CA LEU A 109 -11.08 13.90 -4.85
C LEU A 109 -12.25 13.03 -5.31
N ALA A 110 -12.01 12.06 -6.20
CA ALA A 110 -13.05 11.13 -6.66
C ALA A 110 -13.59 10.22 -5.56
N ALA A 111 -12.78 9.89 -4.55
CA ALA A 111 -13.26 9.10 -3.41
C ALA A 111 -14.07 9.96 -2.42
N LEU A 112 -13.75 11.26 -2.34
CA LEU A 112 -14.45 12.23 -1.49
C LEU A 112 -15.75 12.74 -2.13
N ASP A 113 -15.82 12.83 -3.46
CA ASP A 113 -17.00 13.28 -4.20
C ASP A 113 -18.20 12.37 -3.89
N GLY A 114 -19.27 12.96 -3.38
CA GLY A 114 -20.46 12.23 -2.92
C GLY A 114 -20.38 11.65 -1.51
N VAL A 115 -19.26 11.80 -0.79
CA VAL A 115 -19.10 11.39 0.62
C VAL A 115 -18.93 12.61 1.53
N ALA A 116 -18.01 13.52 1.18
CA ALA A 116 -17.83 14.77 1.90
C ALA A 116 -18.93 15.78 1.52
N ALA A 117 -19.24 16.72 2.42
CA ALA A 117 -20.24 17.76 2.15
C ALA A 117 -19.77 18.74 1.06
N THR A 118 -18.46 19.02 1.01
CA THR A 118 -17.85 19.83 -0.04
C THR A 118 -16.40 19.41 -0.22
N VAL A 119 -15.96 19.34 -1.48
CA VAL A 119 -14.60 18.93 -1.84
C VAL A 119 -13.93 20.07 -2.60
N ILE A 120 -12.69 20.35 -2.21
CA ILE A 120 -11.79 21.30 -2.87
C ILE A 120 -10.49 20.55 -3.18
N GLY A 121 -9.90 20.81 -4.34
CA GLY A 121 -8.59 20.31 -4.71
C GLY A 121 -7.63 21.45 -5.09
N SER A 122 -6.38 21.33 -4.67
CA SER A 122 -5.30 22.13 -5.24
C SER A 122 -4.03 21.34 -5.49
N ASP A 123 -3.26 21.75 -6.48
CA ASP A 123 -1.89 21.28 -6.71
C ASP A 123 -1.07 22.44 -7.28
N ILE A 124 0.24 22.43 -7.05
CA ILE A 124 1.15 23.44 -7.59
C ILE A 124 1.38 23.25 -9.09
N ASP A 125 1.25 22.02 -9.57
CA ASP A 125 1.48 21.63 -10.96
C ASP A 125 0.23 21.96 -11.83
N PRO A 126 0.35 22.89 -12.80
CA PRO A 126 -0.76 23.26 -13.67
C PRO A 126 -1.24 22.11 -14.57
N VAL A 127 -0.38 21.15 -14.92
CA VAL A 127 -0.76 19.97 -15.71
C VAL A 127 -1.64 19.03 -14.88
N ARG A 128 -1.24 18.76 -13.63
CA ARG A 128 -2.03 17.93 -12.71
C ARG A 128 -3.40 18.53 -12.42
N THR A 129 -3.47 19.84 -12.14
CA THR A 129 -4.77 20.51 -11.92
C THR A 129 -5.65 20.53 -13.17
N ALA A 130 -5.08 20.68 -14.37
CA ALA A 130 -5.84 20.56 -15.62
C ALA A 130 -6.40 19.14 -15.81
N MET A 131 -5.59 18.10 -15.55
CA MET A 131 -6.06 16.71 -15.59
C MET A 131 -7.14 16.44 -14.54
N ALA A 132 -6.99 16.93 -13.30
CA ALA A 132 -8.00 16.77 -12.27
C ALA A 132 -9.35 17.41 -12.66
N ARG A 133 -9.34 18.59 -13.28
CA ARG A 133 -10.57 19.25 -13.77
C ARG A 133 -11.27 18.41 -14.84
N HIS A 134 -10.50 17.78 -15.74
CA HIS A 134 -11.06 16.85 -16.73
C HIS A 134 -11.64 15.61 -16.05
N ASN A 135 -10.87 14.97 -15.16
CA ASN A 135 -11.20 13.69 -14.53
C ASN A 135 -12.43 13.76 -13.62
N ILE A 136 -12.52 14.80 -12.80
CA ILE A 136 -13.56 14.96 -11.77
C ILE A 136 -14.76 15.78 -12.28
N GLY A 137 -14.54 16.57 -13.34
CA GLY A 137 -15.53 17.49 -13.87
C GLY A 137 -15.79 18.68 -12.95
N ARG A 138 -16.93 19.34 -13.14
CA ARG A 138 -17.25 20.65 -12.53
C ARG A 138 -17.81 20.57 -11.10
N ARG A 139 -17.93 19.38 -10.52
CA ARG A 139 -18.51 19.17 -9.18
C ARG A 139 -17.56 19.59 -8.06
N VAL A 140 -16.25 19.52 -8.30
CA VAL A 140 -15.20 19.86 -7.33
C VAL A 140 -14.50 21.14 -7.75
N LEU A 141 -14.28 22.05 -6.79
CA LEU A 141 -13.51 23.26 -7.03
C LEU A 141 -12.02 22.93 -7.07
N ILE A 142 -11.38 23.13 -8.22
CA ILE A 142 -9.96 22.82 -8.42
C ILE A 142 -9.18 24.09 -8.76
N CYS A 143 -8.16 24.41 -7.97
CA CYS A 143 -7.30 25.57 -8.16
C CYS A 143 -5.81 25.17 -8.24
N GLN A 144 -4.99 26.04 -8.83
CA GLN A 144 -3.54 25.92 -8.72
C GLN A 144 -3.10 26.69 -7.48
N ALA A 145 -2.48 26.01 -6.52
CA ALA A 145 -2.00 26.64 -5.29
C ALA A 145 -0.82 25.85 -4.71
N ASP A 146 0.05 26.55 -3.99
CA ASP A 146 1.06 25.91 -3.14
C ASP A 146 0.38 25.39 -1.88
N ALA A 147 0.59 24.11 -1.57
CA ALA A 147 0.08 23.46 -0.37
C ALA A 147 0.51 24.16 0.93
N LEU A 148 1.62 24.92 0.92
CA LEU A 148 2.10 25.68 2.09
C LEU A 148 1.51 27.10 2.18
N ALA A 149 0.67 27.50 1.23
CA ALA A 149 -0.06 28.77 1.22
C ALA A 149 -1.58 28.51 1.26
N PRO A 150 -2.19 28.40 2.46
CA PRO A 150 -3.59 28.03 2.61
C PRO A 150 -4.53 28.88 1.76
N SER A 151 -5.27 28.25 0.85
CA SER A 151 -6.14 28.91 -0.14
C SER A 151 -7.64 28.72 0.11
N SER A 152 -8.02 28.11 1.24
CA SER A 152 -9.40 27.82 1.60
C SER A 152 -9.63 27.88 3.11
N ARG A 153 -10.91 27.85 3.52
CA ARG A 153 -11.34 27.70 4.92
C ARG A 153 -11.98 26.32 5.21
N ALA A 154 -11.60 25.29 4.46
CA ALA A 154 -12.09 23.93 4.69
C ALA A 154 -11.79 23.45 6.13
N ASP A 155 -12.72 22.67 6.68
CA ASP A 155 -12.64 22.12 8.05
C ASP A 155 -11.48 21.12 8.16
N VAL A 156 -11.33 20.30 7.10
CA VAL A 156 -10.32 19.24 7.03
C VAL A 156 -9.40 19.50 5.84
N VAL A 157 -8.09 19.37 6.07
CA VAL A 157 -7.07 19.41 5.02
C VAL A 157 -6.47 18.02 4.84
N ILE A 158 -6.36 17.58 3.59
CA ILE A 158 -5.60 16.39 3.20
C ILE A 158 -4.31 16.82 2.50
N ALA A 159 -3.20 16.18 2.84
CA ALA A 159 -1.94 16.34 2.13
C ALA A 159 -1.28 14.98 1.84
N ASP A 160 -0.66 14.84 0.68
CA ASP A 160 0.07 13.68 0.21
C ASP A 160 1.47 14.10 -0.28
N PRO A 161 2.34 14.49 0.66
CA PRO A 161 3.66 14.96 0.29
C PRO A 161 4.52 13.83 -0.27
N GLY A 162 4.98 14.00 -1.51
CA GLY A 162 5.86 13.03 -2.16
C GLY A 162 7.25 13.01 -1.51
N ARG A 163 7.83 11.82 -1.30
CA ARG A 163 9.23 11.71 -0.84
C ARG A 163 10.19 12.01 -1.99
N ARG A 164 11.12 12.95 -1.83
CA ARG A 164 12.14 13.23 -2.86
C ARG A 164 13.04 12.01 -3.07
N SER A 165 13.32 11.68 -4.33
CA SER A 165 14.23 10.59 -4.70
C SER A 165 15.66 10.89 -4.20
N GLY A 166 16.27 9.95 -3.47
CA GLY A 166 17.68 10.03 -3.06
C GLY A 166 17.97 10.27 -1.56
N GLY A 167 16.94 10.32 -0.70
CA GLY A 167 17.14 10.48 0.75
C GLY A 167 17.69 9.23 1.45
N ARG A 168 18.49 9.44 2.51
CA ARG A 168 19.04 8.38 3.38
C ARG A 168 17.95 7.47 3.96
N ARG A 169 18.35 6.29 4.46
CA ARG A 169 17.48 5.29 5.12
C ARG A 169 16.80 5.79 6.41
N ARG A 170 17.19 6.97 6.92
CA ARG A 170 16.64 7.63 8.13
C ARG A 170 15.47 8.53 7.77
N PHE A 171 14.47 8.61 8.64
CA PHE A 171 13.37 9.56 8.49
C PHE A 171 13.89 11.00 8.54
N ASP A 172 13.51 11.79 7.55
CA ASP A 172 13.78 13.23 7.45
C ASP A 172 12.50 13.90 6.93
N PRO A 173 11.74 14.61 7.80
CA PRO A 173 10.48 15.23 7.39
C PRO A 173 10.69 16.34 6.35
N SER A 174 11.89 16.92 6.27
CA SER A 174 12.23 17.98 5.30
C SER A 174 12.49 17.43 3.88
N ALA A 175 12.73 16.11 3.76
CA ALA A 175 12.96 15.45 2.47
C ALA A 175 11.68 15.17 1.67
N TYR A 176 10.53 15.57 2.20
CA TYR A 176 9.23 15.47 1.55
C TYR A 176 8.94 16.71 0.69
N SER A 177 7.99 16.60 -0.23
CA SER A 177 7.56 17.68 -1.12
C SER A 177 6.03 17.71 -1.20
N PRO A 178 5.36 18.68 -0.55
CA PRO A 178 5.93 19.68 0.37
C PRO A 178 6.59 19.05 1.63
N PRO A 179 7.53 19.75 2.31
CA PRO A 179 8.12 19.26 3.55
C PRO A 179 7.06 18.95 4.61
N LEU A 180 7.14 17.76 5.20
CA LEU A 180 6.11 17.24 6.11
C LEU A 180 5.98 18.10 7.37
N ASP A 181 7.11 18.54 7.92
CA ASP A 181 7.13 19.40 9.11
C ASP A 181 6.50 20.78 8.84
N LEU A 182 6.65 21.32 7.63
CA LEU A 182 5.98 22.55 7.22
C LEU A 182 4.48 22.33 7.04
N VAL A 183 4.05 21.24 6.41
CA VAL A 183 2.61 20.91 6.30
C VAL A 183 1.95 20.83 7.67
N LEU A 184 2.58 20.12 8.62
CA LEU A 184 2.07 19.99 9.99
C LEU A 184 1.96 21.35 10.69
N ARG A 185 2.93 22.26 10.49
CA ARG A 185 2.89 23.62 11.07
C ARG A 185 1.85 24.52 10.39
N THR A 186 1.77 24.49 9.06
CA THR A 186 0.88 25.35 8.28
C THR A 186 -0.59 25.11 8.60
N TYR A 187 -0.97 23.86 8.90
CA TYR A 187 -2.35 23.46 9.16
C TYR A 187 -2.60 23.04 10.61
N ALA A 188 -1.78 23.51 11.55
CA ALA A 188 -1.87 23.14 12.97
C ALA A 188 -3.19 23.58 13.64
N ASP A 189 -3.90 24.55 13.06
CA ASP A 189 -5.18 25.09 13.53
C ASP A 189 -6.40 24.34 12.98
N ARG A 190 -6.19 23.27 12.20
CA ARG A 190 -7.25 22.51 11.52
C ARG A 190 -7.12 21.02 11.72
N ASP A 191 -8.21 20.31 11.44
CA ASP A 191 -8.16 18.87 11.25
C ASP A 191 -7.33 18.56 10.00
N LEU A 192 -6.23 17.84 10.18
CA LEU A 192 -5.28 17.47 9.14
C LEU A 192 -5.21 15.96 8.96
N VAL A 193 -5.13 15.53 7.71
CA VAL A 193 -4.89 14.16 7.29
C VAL A 193 -3.67 14.14 6.37
N VAL A 194 -2.63 13.37 6.72
CA VAL A 194 -1.41 13.30 5.90
C VAL A 194 -1.14 11.87 5.46
N LYS A 195 -1.06 11.67 4.15
CA LYS A 195 -0.68 10.39 3.55
C LYS A 195 0.84 10.27 3.55
N CYS A 196 1.30 9.08 3.93
CA CYS A 196 2.71 8.80 4.14
C CYS A 196 3.05 7.40 3.58
N ALA A 197 4.31 7.22 3.21
CA ALA A 197 4.83 5.91 2.87
C ALA A 197 4.70 4.96 4.08
N PRO A 198 4.27 3.70 3.89
CA PRO A 198 4.15 2.71 4.97
C PRO A 198 5.43 2.52 5.78
N GLY A 199 6.58 2.67 5.14
CA GLY A 199 7.91 2.53 5.73
C GLY A 199 8.38 3.70 6.58
N LEU A 200 7.52 4.68 6.89
CA LEU A 200 7.80 5.81 7.77
C LEU A 200 8.04 5.35 9.22
N ASP A 201 9.17 5.72 9.84
CA ASP A 201 9.40 5.45 11.26
C ASP A 201 8.52 6.37 12.12
N PHE A 202 7.52 5.78 12.77
CA PHE A 202 6.53 6.52 13.55
C PHE A 202 7.07 7.01 14.89
N THR A 203 8.14 6.41 15.41
CA THR A 203 8.81 6.88 16.63
C THR A 203 9.56 8.17 16.30
N ASP A 204 10.43 8.11 15.28
CA ASP A 204 11.17 9.29 14.81
C ASP A 204 10.21 10.42 14.38
N LEU A 205 9.09 10.09 13.72
CA LEU A 205 8.05 11.05 13.36
C LEU A 205 7.55 11.81 14.60
N ARG A 206 7.16 11.09 15.65
CA ARG A 206 6.61 11.69 16.88
C ARG A 206 7.66 12.53 17.59
N GLU A 207 8.88 12.02 17.73
CA GLU A 207 9.99 12.72 18.41
C GLU A 207 10.39 14.01 17.68
N GLN A 208 10.43 14.01 16.35
CA GLN A 208 10.91 15.15 15.57
C GLN A 208 9.82 16.19 15.26
N THR A 209 8.55 15.78 15.19
CA THR A 209 7.44 16.68 14.77
C THR A 209 6.45 16.98 15.88
N GLY A 210 6.48 16.24 17.00
CA GLY A 210 5.48 16.36 18.06
C GLY A 210 4.10 15.81 17.69
N PHE A 211 3.98 15.05 16.59
CA PHE A 211 2.67 14.57 16.11
C PHE A 211 1.96 13.69 17.16
N GLY A 212 0.84 14.21 17.69
CA GLY A 212 0.06 13.57 18.76
C GLY A 212 -1.09 12.69 18.28
N GLY A 213 -1.42 12.72 16.99
CA GLY A 213 -2.62 12.09 16.43
C GLY A 213 -2.57 10.57 16.26
N GLU A 214 -3.56 10.04 15.54
CA GLU A 214 -3.65 8.62 15.17
C GLU A 214 -2.74 8.33 13.98
N ILE A 215 -2.10 7.16 14.01
CA ILE A 215 -1.42 6.60 12.86
C ILE A 215 -2.17 5.35 12.43
N GLU A 216 -2.74 5.39 11.23
CA GLU A 216 -3.42 4.26 10.62
C GLU A 216 -2.54 3.68 9.51
N VAL A 217 -2.29 2.37 9.54
CA VAL A 217 -1.64 1.66 8.44
C VAL A 217 -2.68 0.84 7.70
N VAL A 218 -2.77 1.03 6.38
CA VAL A 218 -3.77 0.36 5.54
C VAL A 218 -3.09 -0.62 4.60
N SER A 219 -3.55 -1.86 4.59
CA SER A 219 -3.23 -2.85 3.56
C SER A 219 -4.43 -3.15 2.68
N LEU A 220 -4.15 -3.59 1.46
CA LEU A 220 -5.14 -4.03 0.48
C LEU A 220 -4.64 -5.30 -0.17
N ASP A 221 -5.41 -6.38 -0.03
CA ASP A 221 -5.12 -7.71 -0.56
C ASP A 221 -3.72 -8.22 -0.17
N GLY A 222 -3.39 -8.07 1.12
CA GLY A 222 -2.11 -8.51 1.70
C GLY A 222 -0.91 -7.58 1.43
N GLY A 223 -1.09 -6.51 0.66
CA GLY A 223 -0.06 -5.51 0.40
C GLY A 223 -0.30 -4.22 1.19
N VAL A 224 0.66 -3.80 2.02
CA VAL A 224 0.58 -2.50 2.72
C VAL A 224 0.67 -1.36 1.71
N ARG A 225 -0.33 -0.48 1.70
CA ARG A 225 -0.47 0.58 0.70
C ARG A 225 -0.04 1.95 1.22
N GLU A 226 -0.40 2.27 2.45
CA GLU A 226 -0.11 3.58 3.03
C GLU A 226 -0.04 3.55 4.55
N ALA A 227 0.56 4.60 5.10
CA ALA A 227 0.30 5.06 6.45
C ALA A 227 -0.41 6.42 6.36
N CYS A 228 -1.46 6.61 7.14
CA CYS A 228 -2.24 7.84 7.20
C CYS A 228 -2.13 8.43 8.62
N LEU A 229 -1.68 9.68 8.69
CA LEU A 229 -1.61 10.47 9.90
C LEU A 229 -2.93 11.22 10.05
N TRP A 230 -3.69 10.95 11.10
CA TRP A 230 -4.90 11.69 11.43
C TRP A 230 -4.63 12.58 12.62
N SER A 231 -4.78 13.90 12.45
CA SER A 231 -4.68 14.87 13.55
C SER A 231 -5.60 14.54 14.72
N ALA A 232 -5.34 15.14 15.88
CA ALA A 232 -6.02 14.80 17.14
C ALA A 232 -7.55 14.93 17.07
N GLY A 233 -8.09 15.92 16.34
CA GLY A 233 -9.54 16.10 16.20
C GLY A 233 -10.23 15.03 15.35
N LEU A 234 -9.48 14.31 14.51
CA LEU A 234 -9.97 13.19 13.71
C LEU A 234 -9.63 11.82 14.32
N ALA A 235 -8.74 11.76 15.32
CA ALA A 235 -8.25 10.52 15.92
C ALA A 235 -9.35 9.77 16.69
N ARG A 236 -9.38 8.45 16.52
CA ARG A 236 -10.26 7.48 17.21
C ARG A 236 -9.48 6.45 18.02
N ALA A 237 -8.17 6.32 17.75
CA ALA A 237 -7.19 5.54 18.48
C ALA A 237 -5.82 6.23 18.35
N ARG A 238 -4.76 5.70 18.97
CA ARG A 238 -3.41 6.22 18.72
C ARG A 238 -2.74 5.44 17.58
N ARG A 239 -3.03 4.14 17.44
CA ARG A 239 -2.53 3.29 16.35
C ARG A 239 -3.66 2.44 15.80
N ARG A 240 -3.71 2.29 14.49
CA ARG A 240 -4.69 1.45 13.79
C ARG A 240 -4.01 0.65 12.67
N ALA A 241 -4.42 -0.60 12.53
CA ALA A 241 -4.20 -1.39 11.32
C ALA A 241 -5.56 -1.65 10.67
N THR A 242 -5.66 -1.35 9.38
CA THR A 242 -6.85 -1.61 8.57
C THR A 242 -6.45 -2.51 7.42
N VAL A 243 -7.03 -3.71 7.37
CA VAL A 243 -6.78 -4.70 6.33
C VAL A 243 -7.99 -4.75 5.42
N LEU A 244 -7.87 -4.21 4.22
CA LEU A 244 -8.92 -4.21 3.19
C LEU A 244 -8.73 -5.41 2.26
N SER A 245 -9.85 -5.90 1.74
CA SER A 245 -9.88 -7.01 0.78
C SER A 245 -10.87 -6.70 -0.35
N THR A 246 -10.48 -7.01 -1.58
CA THR A 246 -11.38 -6.93 -2.75
C THR A 246 -12.23 -8.19 -2.92
N ALA A 247 -11.87 -9.29 -2.24
CA ALA A 247 -12.47 -10.61 -2.41
C ALA A 247 -13.21 -11.12 -1.15
N GLY A 248 -13.65 -10.22 -0.28
CA GLY A 248 -14.28 -10.54 1.00
C GLY A 248 -14.04 -9.46 2.04
N ASP A 249 -14.46 -9.72 3.26
CA ASP A 249 -14.44 -8.72 4.33
C ASP A 249 -13.03 -8.41 4.83
N GLY A 250 -12.78 -7.14 5.08
CA GLY A 250 -11.60 -6.65 5.78
C GLY A 250 -11.74 -6.74 7.30
N PHE A 251 -10.70 -6.34 8.02
CA PHE A 251 -10.77 -6.16 9.47
C PHE A 251 -9.93 -4.98 9.94
N GLN A 252 -10.20 -4.52 11.17
CA GLN A 252 -9.43 -3.47 11.82
C GLN A 252 -8.95 -3.90 13.20
N LEU A 253 -7.80 -3.38 13.60
CA LEU A 253 -7.21 -3.47 14.93
C LEU A 253 -6.77 -2.08 15.36
N THR A 254 -6.89 -1.81 16.64
CA THR A 254 -6.42 -0.58 17.29
C THR A 254 -5.58 -0.92 18.50
N ASP A 255 -4.90 0.07 19.06
CA ASP A 255 -4.22 -0.09 20.34
C ASP A 255 -5.11 -0.04 21.58
N ALA A 256 -6.43 0.09 21.40
CA ALA A 256 -7.41 -0.10 22.46
C ALA A 256 -7.90 -1.56 22.56
N ASP A 257 -7.61 -2.40 21.56
CA ASP A 257 -7.91 -3.84 21.63
C ASP A 257 -7.03 -4.52 22.70
N PRO A 258 -7.51 -5.60 23.36
CA PRO A 258 -6.72 -6.38 24.31
C PRO A 258 -5.39 -6.84 23.69
N ASP A 259 -4.30 -6.76 24.44
CA ASP A 259 -2.95 -7.11 23.98
C ASP A 259 -2.29 -8.22 24.81
N ASP A 260 -3.08 -8.92 25.62
CA ASP A 260 -2.66 -10.08 26.40
C ASP A 260 -2.19 -11.20 25.45
N CYS A 261 -0.88 -11.28 25.29
CA CYS A 261 -0.23 -12.17 24.36
C CYS A 261 0.89 -12.91 25.10
N ALA A 262 0.75 -14.23 25.20
CA ALA A 262 1.76 -15.06 25.82
C ALA A 262 3.05 -15.11 24.98
N LEU A 263 4.13 -15.51 25.63
CA LEU A 263 5.39 -15.87 25.00
C LEU A 263 5.60 -17.37 25.22
N ALA A 264 5.67 -18.15 24.14
CA ALA A 264 5.86 -19.60 24.23
C ALA A 264 6.61 -20.15 23.02
N GLU A 265 6.99 -21.44 23.09
CA GLU A 265 7.60 -22.13 21.95
C GLU A 265 6.62 -22.27 20.78
N ALA A 266 7.12 -22.66 19.60
CA ALA A 266 6.25 -22.85 18.45
C ALA A 266 5.28 -24.01 18.68
N GLY A 267 3.99 -23.74 18.47
CA GLY A 267 2.93 -24.74 18.37
C GLY A 267 2.90 -25.41 16.99
N GLU A 268 1.73 -25.92 16.60
CA GLU A 268 1.56 -26.60 15.30
C GLU A 268 1.76 -25.64 14.11
N TRP A 269 1.45 -24.35 14.27
CA TRP A 269 1.48 -23.36 13.20
C TRP A 269 2.32 -22.14 13.55
N ILE A 270 3.02 -21.61 12.54
CA ILE A 270 3.60 -20.26 12.55
C ILE A 270 2.78 -19.39 11.61
N ILE A 271 2.42 -18.20 12.07
CA ILE A 271 1.56 -17.25 11.36
C ILE A 271 2.32 -15.95 11.17
N ASP A 272 2.32 -15.45 9.93
CA ASP A 272 2.78 -14.10 9.61
C ASP A 272 1.56 -13.18 9.52
N PRO A 273 1.32 -12.31 10.51
CA PRO A 273 0.20 -11.38 10.45
C PRO A 273 0.39 -10.38 9.30
N ASP A 274 -0.72 -9.78 8.85
CA ASP A 274 -0.69 -8.81 7.77
C ASP A 274 0.28 -7.65 8.04
N GLY A 275 0.94 -7.17 6.97
CA GLY A 275 1.94 -6.11 7.10
C GLY A 275 1.43 -4.83 7.76
N ALA A 276 0.13 -4.50 7.65
CA ALA A 276 -0.47 -3.38 8.35
C ALA A 276 -0.47 -3.58 9.87
N VAL A 277 -0.80 -4.80 10.33
CA VAL A 277 -0.76 -5.18 11.75
C VAL A 277 0.67 -5.07 12.29
N VAL A 278 1.64 -5.60 11.53
CA VAL A 278 3.05 -5.53 11.90
C VAL A 278 3.52 -4.08 11.98
N ARG A 279 3.20 -3.27 10.97
CA ARG A 279 3.71 -1.90 10.87
C ARG A 279 3.05 -0.94 11.84
N ALA A 280 1.78 -1.14 12.19
CA ALA A 280 1.10 -0.41 13.24
C ALA A 280 1.58 -0.81 14.66
N GLY A 281 2.37 -1.89 14.78
CA GLY A 281 2.83 -2.41 16.06
C GLY A 281 1.69 -3.06 16.87
N LEU A 282 0.75 -3.70 16.18
CA LEU A 282 -0.47 -4.30 16.76
C LEU A 282 -0.44 -5.84 16.76
N VAL A 283 0.75 -6.42 16.72
CA VAL A 283 0.96 -7.88 16.66
C VAL A 283 0.36 -8.57 17.89
N ARG A 284 0.53 -7.99 19.08
CA ARG A 284 0.00 -8.54 20.33
C ARG A 284 -1.53 -8.52 20.36
N GLN A 285 -2.15 -7.47 19.84
CA GLN A 285 -3.59 -7.33 19.73
C GLN A 285 -4.18 -8.35 18.74
N TYR A 286 -3.51 -8.53 17.60
CA TYR A 286 -3.87 -9.59 16.67
C TYR A 286 -3.75 -10.98 17.32
N ALA A 287 -2.69 -11.21 18.09
CA ALA A 287 -2.48 -12.48 18.76
C ALA A 287 -3.57 -12.78 19.80
N ALA A 288 -3.88 -11.83 20.67
CA ALA A 288 -4.93 -11.94 21.68
C ALA A 288 -6.30 -12.24 21.04
N ARG A 289 -6.65 -11.52 19.97
CA ARG A 289 -7.91 -11.72 19.22
C ARG A 289 -8.07 -13.15 18.68
N HIS A 290 -6.96 -13.79 18.33
CA HIS A 290 -6.95 -15.08 17.66
C HIS A 290 -6.45 -16.24 18.54
N GLY A 291 -6.20 -16.01 19.84
CA GLY A 291 -5.66 -17.03 20.73
C GLY A 291 -4.25 -17.50 20.35
N LEU A 292 -3.44 -16.61 19.77
CA LEU A 292 -2.06 -16.89 19.36
C LEU A 292 -1.07 -16.30 20.38
N TRP A 293 0.18 -16.73 20.30
CA TRP A 293 1.29 -16.22 21.13
C TRP A 293 2.49 -15.81 20.28
N GLN A 294 3.35 -14.97 20.85
CA GLN A 294 4.63 -14.62 20.21
C GLN A 294 5.68 -15.70 20.49
N LEU A 295 6.61 -15.86 19.54
CA LEU A 295 7.83 -16.65 19.71
C LEU A 295 8.96 -15.84 20.35
N ASP A 296 8.98 -14.53 20.07
CA ASP A 296 9.92 -13.56 20.62
C ASP A 296 9.27 -12.18 20.63
N PRO A 297 9.45 -11.34 21.68
CA PRO A 297 8.83 -10.02 21.75
C PRO A 297 9.23 -9.06 20.62
N ARG A 298 10.38 -9.29 19.97
CA ARG A 298 10.95 -8.42 18.91
C ARG A 298 10.65 -8.93 17.51
N ILE A 299 9.97 -10.06 17.37
CA ILE A 299 9.60 -10.65 16.09
C ILE A 299 8.09 -10.70 15.96
N ALA A 300 7.61 -10.40 14.75
CA ALA A 300 6.19 -10.31 14.46
C ALA A 300 5.54 -11.65 14.09
N TYR A 301 6.31 -12.74 13.92
CA TYR A 301 5.74 -14.08 13.78
C TYR A 301 5.00 -14.49 15.05
N LEU A 302 3.81 -15.03 14.84
CA LEU A 302 2.96 -15.60 15.88
C LEU A 302 2.92 -17.11 15.74
N SER A 303 2.49 -17.79 16.79
CA SER A 303 2.30 -19.24 16.78
C SER A 303 1.04 -19.63 17.53
N GLY A 304 0.51 -20.81 17.19
CA GLY A 304 -0.73 -21.32 17.72
C GLY A 304 -0.98 -22.76 17.27
N ASP A 305 -2.00 -23.38 17.86
CA ASP A 305 -2.43 -24.74 17.49
C ASP A 305 -3.43 -24.73 16.32
N SER A 306 -3.88 -23.55 15.88
CA SER A 306 -4.77 -23.40 14.73
C SER A 306 -4.47 -22.12 13.97
N VAL A 307 -4.96 -22.05 12.73
CA VAL A 307 -4.81 -20.89 11.85
C VAL A 307 -6.13 -20.10 11.81
N PRO A 308 -6.10 -18.77 12.02
CA PRO A 308 -7.29 -17.94 11.87
C PRO A 308 -7.96 -18.11 10.50
N ALA A 309 -9.29 -17.97 10.46
CA ALA A 309 -10.04 -18.04 9.21
C ALA A 309 -9.51 -17.00 8.20
N GLY A 310 -9.35 -17.42 6.94
CA GLY A 310 -8.85 -16.54 5.88
C GLY A 310 -7.34 -16.28 5.88
N VAL A 311 -6.60 -16.79 6.87
CA VAL A 311 -5.16 -16.58 7.02
C VAL A 311 -4.39 -17.82 6.56
N GLN A 312 -3.16 -17.61 6.09
CA GLN A 312 -2.25 -18.69 5.74
C GLN A 312 -1.23 -18.88 6.86
N GLY A 313 -1.03 -20.14 7.27
CA GLY A 313 -0.03 -20.52 8.27
C GLY A 313 1.03 -21.45 7.68
N TYR A 314 2.17 -21.50 8.34
CA TYR A 314 3.24 -22.46 8.12
C TYR A 314 3.11 -23.60 9.12
N ARG A 315 2.62 -24.77 8.69
CA ARG A 315 2.51 -25.94 9.58
C ARG A 315 3.89 -26.47 9.91
N VAL A 316 4.27 -26.45 11.17
CA VAL A 316 5.60 -26.85 11.66
C VAL A 316 5.74 -28.37 11.59
N LEU A 317 6.84 -28.84 10.99
CA LEU A 317 7.23 -30.25 10.91
C LEU A 317 8.51 -30.53 11.71
N ASP A 318 9.33 -29.51 11.92
CA ASP A 318 10.59 -29.58 12.66
C ASP A 318 11.00 -28.19 13.14
N ALA A 319 11.70 -28.13 14.27
CA ALA A 319 12.29 -26.92 14.80
C ALA A 319 13.75 -27.18 15.16
N LEU A 320 14.66 -26.38 14.62
CA LEU A 320 16.10 -26.55 14.82
C LEU A 320 16.81 -25.23 15.08
N ALA A 321 17.90 -25.28 15.83
CA ALA A 321 18.87 -24.20 15.85
C ALA A 321 19.50 -24.02 14.45
N TYR A 322 19.43 -22.80 13.93
CA TYR A 322 19.75 -22.52 12.53
C TYR A 322 21.26 -22.67 12.27
N SER A 323 21.56 -23.47 11.26
CA SER A 323 22.82 -23.44 10.51
C SER A 323 22.54 -24.01 9.12
N GLU A 324 23.26 -23.55 8.09
CA GLU A 324 23.06 -24.09 6.73
C GLU A 324 23.23 -25.62 6.68
N LYS A 325 24.15 -26.17 7.49
CA LYS A 325 24.39 -27.63 7.56
C LYS A 325 23.17 -28.37 8.10
N ARG A 326 22.65 -27.98 9.27
CA ARG A 326 21.50 -28.65 9.90
C ARG A 326 20.24 -28.48 9.06
N LEU A 327 20.03 -27.30 8.49
CA LEU A 327 18.89 -27.05 7.61
C LEU A 327 18.94 -27.94 6.37
N ARG A 328 20.10 -28.02 5.69
CA ARG A 328 20.28 -28.90 4.53
C ARG A 328 20.01 -30.37 4.88
N GLN A 329 20.50 -30.84 6.03
CA GLN A 329 20.24 -32.20 6.50
C GLN A 329 18.75 -32.46 6.75
N ALA A 330 18.06 -31.53 7.43
CA ALA A 330 16.64 -31.65 7.74
C ALA A 330 15.74 -31.62 6.48
N LEU A 331 16.11 -30.83 5.47
CA LEU A 331 15.42 -30.78 4.18
C LEU A 331 15.67 -32.04 3.35
N ALA A 332 16.92 -32.51 3.29
CA ALA A 332 17.27 -33.74 2.56
C ALA A 332 16.61 -34.98 3.16
N ALA A 333 16.52 -35.07 4.49
CA ALA A 333 15.84 -36.17 5.19
C ALA A 333 14.33 -36.25 4.87
N ARG A 334 13.75 -35.19 4.30
CA ARG A 334 12.33 -35.10 3.92
C ARG A 334 12.12 -35.10 2.41
N ASP A 335 13.14 -35.55 1.66
CA ASP A 335 13.12 -35.58 0.19
C ASP A 335 12.75 -34.23 -0.44
N CYS A 336 13.22 -33.12 0.15
CA CYS A 336 12.90 -31.79 -0.34
C CYS A 336 13.57 -31.53 -1.69
N GLY A 337 12.77 -31.14 -2.69
CA GLY A 337 13.19 -30.71 -4.02
C GLY A 337 13.06 -29.21 -4.26
N SER A 338 12.06 -28.58 -3.63
CA SER A 338 11.82 -27.15 -3.73
C SER A 338 11.46 -26.58 -2.36
N VAL A 339 11.99 -25.39 -2.06
CA VAL A 339 11.80 -24.75 -0.76
C VAL A 339 11.50 -23.26 -0.89
N GLU A 340 10.40 -22.84 -0.27
CA GLU A 340 10.15 -21.44 0.04
C GLU A 340 10.91 -21.09 1.33
N ILE A 341 11.66 -19.98 1.35
CA ILE A 341 12.39 -19.55 2.54
C ILE A 341 11.93 -18.13 2.89
N THR A 342 11.45 -17.96 4.12
CA THR A 342 11.15 -16.66 4.71
C THR A 342 12.08 -16.41 5.89
N VAL A 343 12.57 -15.17 6.01
CA VAL A 343 13.55 -14.80 7.02
C VAL A 343 13.09 -13.51 7.68
N ARG A 344 13.06 -13.47 9.02
CA ARG A 344 12.79 -12.25 9.79
C ARG A 344 13.74 -12.16 10.98
N GLY A 345 14.49 -11.05 11.07
CA GLY A 345 15.44 -10.83 12.16
C GLY A 345 16.71 -11.67 12.09
N VAL A 346 17.06 -12.25 10.94
CA VAL A 346 18.35 -12.93 10.75
C VAL A 346 18.99 -12.39 9.48
N ASP A 347 20.30 -12.12 9.51
CA ASP A 347 21.05 -11.59 8.37
C ASP A 347 21.39 -12.71 7.38
N VAL A 348 20.37 -13.18 6.66
CA VAL A 348 20.45 -14.24 5.66
C VAL A 348 19.59 -13.86 4.48
N ASP A 349 20.18 -13.84 3.29
CA ASP A 349 19.44 -13.67 2.04
C ASP A 349 18.71 -14.98 1.67
N PRO A 350 17.36 -14.99 1.60
CA PRO A 350 16.60 -16.20 1.29
C PRO A 350 16.86 -16.77 -0.11
N ALA A 351 17.11 -15.93 -1.11
CA ALA A 351 17.35 -16.36 -2.49
C ALA A 351 18.74 -17.02 -2.61
N VAL A 352 19.76 -16.40 -2.01
CA VAL A 352 21.10 -16.98 -1.93
C VAL A 352 21.07 -18.29 -1.15
N LEU A 353 20.43 -18.31 0.01
CA LEU A 353 20.32 -19.51 0.85
C LEU A 353 19.66 -20.66 0.10
N ARG A 354 18.56 -20.40 -0.63
CA ARG A 354 17.84 -21.40 -1.43
C ARG A 354 18.76 -22.10 -2.43
N THR A 355 19.56 -21.35 -3.18
CA THR A 355 20.51 -21.93 -4.15
C THR A 355 21.58 -22.80 -3.48
N ARG A 356 22.01 -22.43 -2.27
CA ARG A 356 23.02 -23.17 -1.48
C ARG A 356 22.50 -24.48 -0.88
N MET A 357 21.18 -24.69 -0.83
CA MET A 357 20.61 -25.94 -0.33
C MET A 357 20.85 -27.11 -1.28
N LYS A 358 21.01 -26.87 -2.60
CA LYS A 358 21.29 -27.88 -3.64
C LYS A 358 20.32 -29.09 -3.56
N LEU A 359 19.04 -28.79 -3.37
CA LEU A 359 17.96 -29.76 -3.21
C LEU A 359 17.70 -30.56 -4.50
N ARG A 360 17.31 -31.84 -4.36
CA ARG A 360 17.12 -32.77 -5.49
C ARG A 360 15.93 -33.73 -5.33
N GLY A 361 15.17 -33.62 -4.25
CA GLY A 361 14.06 -34.54 -3.98
C GLY A 361 12.76 -34.19 -4.73
N GLY A 362 11.66 -34.86 -4.41
CA GLY A 362 10.35 -34.63 -5.01
C GLY A 362 9.40 -33.74 -4.20
N VAL A 363 9.71 -33.45 -2.94
CA VAL A 363 8.78 -32.80 -2.00
C VAL A 363 9.00 -31.28 -1.96
N ALA A 364 7.90 -30.51 -2.02
CA ALA A 364 7.93 -29.08 -1.74
C ALA A 364 7.77 -28.82 -0.23
N LEU A 365 8.56 -27.90 0.33
CA LEU A 365 8.48 -27.48 1.73
C LEU A 365 8.59 -25.95 1.85
N SER A 366 8.28 -25.42 3.02
CA SER A 366 8.58 -24.04 3.39
C SER A 366 9.50 -24.01 4.61
N VAL A 367 10.30 -22.96 4.76
CA VAL A 367 11.18 -22.74 5.91
C VAL A 367 10.98 -21.33 6.43
N VAL A 368 10.71 -21.22 7.73
CA VAL A 368 10.70 -19.95 8.46
C VAL A 368 11.98 -19.85 9.27
N ILE A 369 12.78 -18.81 9.02
CA ILE A 369 14.00 -18.53 9.80
C ILE A 369 13.77 -17.26 10.58
N THR A 370 13.94 -17.33 11.89
CA THR A 370 13.78 -16.16 12.73
C THR A 370 14.66 -16.19 13.96
N ARG A 371 14.83 -15.03 14.59
CA ARG A 371 15.62 -14.89 15.81
C ARG A 371 14.71 -15.01 17.03
N ILE A 372 15.07 -15.90 17.95
CA ILE A 372 14.42 -16.08 19.24
C ILE A 372 15.49 -15.89 20.32
N GLY A 373 15.32 -14.85 21.15
CA GLY A 373 16.38 -14.36 22.02
C GLY A 373 17.60 -13.89 21.22
N SER A 374 18.77 -14.45 21.53
CA SER A 374 20.02 -14.21 20.80
C SER A 374 20.18 -15.12 19.58
N ASP A 375 19.39 -16.19 19.47
CA ASP A 375 19.70 -17.32 18.62
C ASP A 375 18.84 -17.34 17.36
N ALA A 376 19.46 -17.71 16.23
CA ALA A 376 18.72 -17.99 15.02
C ALA A 376 18.10 -19.40 15.08
N ARG A 377 16.81 -19.50 14.78
CA ARG A 377 16.03 -20.73 14.72
C ARG A 377 15.45 -20.89 13.33
N ALA A 378 15.36 -22.14 12.87
CA ALA A 378 14.72 -22.49 11.61
C ALA A 378 13.61 -23.51 11.88
N PHE A 379 12.46 -23.27 11.27
CA PHE A 379 11.31 -24.15 11.31
C PHE A 379 11.11 -24.72 9.91
N VAL A 380 11.16 -26.05 9.78
CA VAL A 380 10.81 -26.73 8.54
C VAL A 380 9.31 -26.94 8.58
N CYS A 381 8.62 -26.49 7.53
CA CYS A 381 7.18 -26.45 7.47
C CYS A 381 6.65 -27.19 6.23
N ALA A 382 5.41 -27.64 6.29
CA ALA A 382 4.72 -28.15 5.10
C ALA A 382 4.64 -27.05 4.03
N ALA A 383 4.66 -27.43 2.75
CA ALA A 383 4.47 -26.48 1.67
C ALA A 383 3.13 -25.75 1.81
N ARG A 384 3.17 -24.44 1.58
CA ARG A 384 1.95 -23.65 1.41
C ARG A 384 1.30 -24.01 0.07
N SER A 385 0.00 -24.30 0.08
CA SER A 385 -0.74 -24.53 -1.16
C SER A 385 -0.75 -23.25 -2.01
N PRO A 386 -0.37 -23.29 -3.29
CA PRO A 386 -0.53 -22.16 -4.20
C PRO A 386 -2.03 -21.84 -4.32
N GLY A 387 -2.46 -20.66 -3.84
CA GLY A 387 -3.88 -20.28 -3.77
C GLY A 387 -4.61 -20.78 -2.51
N GLY A 388 -3.87 -21.09 -1.44
CA GLY A 388 -4.33 -21.75 -0.22
C GLY A 388 -5.76 -21.43 0.20
N THR A 389 -6.56 -22.50 0.29
CA THR A 389 -7.89 -22.52 0.88
C THR A 389 -7.90 -21.70 2.17
N ARG A 390 -8.62 -20.57 2.14
CA ARG A 390 -9.08 -19.89 3.35
C ARG A 390 -9.84 -20.95 4.16
N THR A 391 -9.47 -21.16 5.42
CA THR A 391 -10.34 -21.88 6.36
C THR A 391 -11.73 -21.22 6.28
N PRO A 392 -12.79 -21.95 5.91
CA PRO A 392 -14.12 -21.36 5.79
C PRO A 392 -14.49 -20.71 7.13
N GLY A 393 -15.02 -19.49 7.10
CA GLY A 393 -15.58 -18.88 8.30
C GLY A 393 -16.72 -19.75 8.84
N PRO A 394 -16.99 -19.72 10.15
CA PRO A 394 -18.19 -20.36 10.69
C PRO A 394 -19.40 -19.76 9.98
N ARG A 395 -20.20 -20.60 9.33
CA ARG A 395 -21.50 -20.18 8.79
C ARG A 395 -22.33 -19.70 9.98
N SER A 396 -22.74 -18.44 9.97
CA SER A 396 -23.76 -17.93 10.88
C SER A 396 -25.00 -18.81 10.75
N ALA A 397 -25.40 -19.43 11.85
CA ALA A 397 -26.71 -20.08 12.00
C ALA A 397 -27.80 -19.03 12.22
#